data_AF-A0A0G0Z8A1-F1
#
_entry.id   AF-A0A0G0Z8A1-F1
#
_cell.length_a   1.000
_cell.length_b   1.000
_cell.length_c   1.000
_cell.angle_alpha   90.00
_cell.angle_beta   90.00
_cell.angle_gamma   90.00
#
_symmetry.space_group_name_H-M   'P 1'
#
loop_
_entity.id
_entity.type
_entity.pdbx_description
1 polymer ?
#
loop_
_entity_poly.entity_id
_entity_poly.type
_entity_poly.pdbx_seq_one_letter_code
_entity_poly.pdbx_strand_id
1 'polypeptide(L)'
;MNNPATKKILAVVIGVVVFVGLVFLYFSVFGTRAADFEPRDVVVSNIEKNSVRATWATGVDTQGVVEYGTTPTALNFFAPEATKGKTHSLDLTLLSPNTTYYFDIRVGDKKYDNGGVPWTFTTKGAESSVAAPTSAPTQAVSASEPTPFQRLQISDGTNCTETDCEKIKLLLGKGCSTQDYFLCLKKLTPTP
;
A
#
# COMPACT_ATOMS: atom_id res chain seq x y z
N MET A 1 -4.42 -73.68 19.76
CA MET A 1 -4.35 -72.74 20.91
C MET A 1 -5.55 -71.80 20.89
N ASN A 2 -6.63 -72.14 21.59
CA ASN A 2 -7.78 -71.23 21.81
C ASN A 2 -7.77 -70.79 23.27
N ASN A 3 -6.96 -69.78 23.62
CA ASN A 3 -6.99 -69.20 24.95
C ASN A 3 -8.09 -68.11 24.98
N PRO A 4 -9.10 -68.20 25.85
CA PRO A 4 -10.14 -67.16 25.97
C PRO A 4 -9.55 -65.77 26.26
N ALA A 5 -8.37 -65.69 26.89
CA ALA A 5 -7.67 -64.43 27.12
C ALA A 5 -7.13 -63.80 25.83
N THR A 6 -6.57 -64.59 24.90
CA THR A 6 -6.04 -64.06 23.63
C THR A 6 -7.15 -63.54 22.72
N LYS A 7 -8.34 -64.16 22.75
CA LYS A 7 -9.52 -63.67 22.00
C LYS A 7 -10.02 -62.31 22.51
N LYS A 8 -10.01 -62.09 23.83
CA LYS A 8 -10.40 -60.81 24.44
C LYS A 8 -9.41 -59.69 24.12
N ILE A 9 -8.12 -59.98 24.18
CA ILE A 9 -7.06 -59.00 23.87
C ILE A 9 -7.14 -58.60 22.40
N LEU A 10 -7.32 -59.56 21.48
CA LEU A 10 -7.47 -59.27 20.05
C LEU A 10 -8.67 -58.35 19.76
N ALA A 11 -9.81 -58.58 20.42
CA ALA A 11 -11.00 -57.75 20.26
C ALA A 11 -10.78 -56.30 20.73
N VAL A 12 -10.08 -56.10 21.85
CA VAL A 12 -9.75 -54.76 22.37
C VAL A 12 -8.80 -54.03 21.42
N VAL A 13 -7.76 -54.71 20.92
CA VAL A 13 -6.79 -54.12 19.99
C VAL A 13 -7.48 -53.70 18.69
N ILE A 14 -8.35 -54.54 18.13
CA ILE A 14 -9.12 -54.21 16.92
C ILE A 14 -10.02 -52.99 17.18
N GLY A 15 -10.71 -52.96 18.33
CA GLY A 15 -11.56 -51.82 18.70
C GLY A 15 -10.79 -50.50 18.80
N VAL A 16 -9.60 -50.52 19.39
CA VAL A 16 -8.73 -49.34 19.50
C VAL A 16 -8.24 -48.89 18.13
N VAL A 17 -7.81 -49.83 17.27
CA VAL A 17 -7.34 -49.50 15.92
C VAL A 17 -8.46 -48.89 15.07
N VAL A 18 -9.69 -49.44 15.16
CA VAL A 18 -10.86 -48.88 14.48
C VAL A 18 -11.22 -47.50 15.03
N PHE A 19 -11.20 -47.30 16.35
CA PHE A 19 -11.47 -46.01 16.97
C PHE A 19 -10.45 -44.95 16.54
N VAL A 20 -9.16 -45.27 16.60
CA VAL A 20 -8.09 -44.36 16.15
C VAL A 20 -8.22 -44.07 14.65
N GLY A 21 -8.55 -45.07 13.83
CA GLY A 21 -8.80 -44.90 12.40
C GLY A 21 -10.01 -43.99 12.11
N LEU A 22 -11.10 -44.14 12.84
CA LEU A 22 -12.29 -43.29 12.70
C LEU A 22 -12.02 -41.85 13.16
N VAL A 23 -11.28 -41.67 14.25
CA VAL A 23 -10.86 -40.35 14.73
C VAL A 23 -9.93 -39.69 13.70
N PHE A 24 -8.96 -40.43 13.15
CA PHE A 24 -8.07 -39.94 12.11
C PHE A 24 -8.82 -39.57 10.82
N LEU A 25 -9.74 -40.43 10.35
CA LEU A 25 -10.58 -40.13 9.20
C LEU A 25 -11.50 -38.93 9.46
N TYR A 26 -12.05 -38.81 10.66
CA TYR A 26 -12.86 -37.66 11.06
C TYR A 26 -12.03 -36.37 11.02
N PHE A 27 -10.84 -36.34 11.61
CA PHE A 27 -9.95 -35.18 11.53
C PHE A 27 -9.39 -34.93 10.12
N SER A 28 -9.26 -35.96 9.28
CA SER A 28 -8.81 -35.82 7.89
C SER A 28 -9.89 -35.27 6.97
N VAL A 29 -11.16 -35.65 7.17
CA VAL A 29 -12.29 -35.23 6.34
C VAL A 29 -12.91 -33.93 6.88
N PHE A 30 -13.02 -33.81 8.21
CA PHE A 30 -13.59 -32.66 8.92
C PHE A 30 -12.51 -31.82 9.62
N GLY A 31 -11.27 -31.85 9.11
CA GLY A 31 -10.17 -31.05 9.63
C GLY A 31 -10.60 -29.59 9.77
N THR A 32 -10.47 -29.07 10.99
CA THR A 32 -10.85 -27.70 11.34
C THR A 32 -9.92 -26.74 10.61
N ARG A 33 -10.33 -26.27 9.44
CA ARG A 33 -9.69 -25.14 8.78
C ARG A 33 -9.97 -23.93 9.66
N ALA A 34 -8.94 -23.38 10.31
CA ALA A 34 -9.09 -22.07 10.92
C ALA A 34 -9.45 -21.10 9.79
N ALA A 35 -10.63 -20.51 9.87
CA ALA A 35 -11.04 -19.49 8.92
C ALA A 35 -10.15 -18.26 9.16
N ASP A 36 -9.50 -17.83 8.08
CA ASP A 36 -8.44 -16.85 8.11
C ASP A 36 -9.00 -15.49 7.69
N PHE A 37 -9.55 -14.82 8.70
CA PHE A 37 -10.22 -13.53 8.59
C PHE A 37 -9.24 -12.35 8.61
N GLU A 38 -7.95 -12.60 8.79
CA GLU A 38 -6.95 -11.55 8.93
C GLU A 38 -6.67 -10.85 7.58
N PRO A 39 -6.81 -9.53 7.52
CA PRO A 39 -6.40 -8.73 6.36
C PRO A 39 -4.88 -8.85 6.15
N ARG A 40 -4.50 -9.28 4.95
CA ARG A 40 -3.11 -9.33 4.49
C ARG A 40 -2.90 -8.40 3.31
N ASP A 41 -1.65 -8.08 3.05
CA ASP A 41 -1.23 -7.28 1.90
C ASP A 41 -2.02 -5.96 1.83
N VAL A 42 -2.17 -5.30 2.99
CA VAL A 42 -2.87 -4.03 3.10
C VAL A 42 -2.07 -2.96 2.37
N VAL A 43 -2.65 -2.43 1.30
CA VAL A 43 -2.04 -1.42 0.43
C VAL A 43 -2.99 -0.24 0.30
N VAL A 44 -2.41 0.96 0.41
CA VAL A 44 -3.10 2.22 0.16
C VAL A 44 -2.63 2.77 -1.18
N SER A 45 -3.56 3.06 -2.08
CA SER A 45 -3.31 3.49 -3.45
C SER A 45 -4.26 4.61 -3.86
N ASN A 46 -4.07 5.18 -5.06
CA ASN A 46 -4.90 6.27 -5.59
C ASN A 46 -5.10 7.40 -4.55
N ILE A 47 -4.01 7.86 -3.93
CA ILE A 47 -4.10 8.94 -2.94
C ILE A 47 -4.38 10.25 -3.66
N GLU A 48 -5.57 10.80 -3.45
CA GLU A 48 -6.00 12.11 -3.93
C GLU A 48 -6.14 13.10 -2.77
N LYS A 49 -6.69 14.28 -3.05
CA LYS A 49 -6.92 15.33 -2.06
C LYS A 49 -8.06 15.01 -1.09
N ASN A 50 -9.06 14.27 -1.55
CA ASN A 50 -10.29 13.97 -0.81
C ASN A 50 -10.69 12.50 -0.90
N SER A 51 -9.87 11.67 -1.53
CA SER A 51 -10.13 10.25 -1.70
C SER A 51 -8.85 9.43 -1.57
N VAL A 52 -9.02 8.17 -1.20
CA VAL A 52 -7.96 7.16 -1.26
C VAL A 52 -8.58 5.78 -1.44
N ARG A 53 -7.84 4.86 -2.07
CA ARG A 53 -8.24 3.45 -2.19
C ARG A 53 -7.42 2.57 -1.25
N ALA A 54 -8.11 1.85 -0.36
CA ALA A 54 -7.52 0.81 0.47
C ALA A 54 -7.83 -0.57 -0.12
N THR A 55 -6.81 -1.42 -0.24
CA THR A 55 -6.95 -2.79 -0.76
C THR A 55 -6.28 -3.79 0.18
N TRP A 56 -6.88 -4.95 0.37
CA TRP A 56 -6.32 -6.05 1.17
C TRP A 56 -6.90 -7.40 0.71
N ALA A 57 -6.34 -8.50 1.23
CA ALA A 57 -6.82 -9.84 0.98
C ALA A 57 -7.12 -10.61 2.27
N THR A 58 -8.12 -11.49 2.25
CA THR A 58 -8.46 -12.41 3.35
C THR A 58 -8.49 -13.86 2.85
N GLY A 59 -8.32 -14.84 3.74
CA GLY A 59 -8.29 -16.26 3.36
C GLY A 59 -9.69 -16.85 3.07
N VAL A 60 -10.74 -16.22 3.59
CA VAL A 60 -12.15 -16.63 3.46
C VAL A 60 -12.99 -15.50 2.88
N ASP A 61 -14.18 -15.80 2.35
CA ASP A 61 -15.06 -14.73 1.86
C ASP A 61 -15.60 -13.91 3.04
N THR A 62 -15.22 -12.64 3.10
CA THR A 62 -15.58 -11.73 4.19
C THR A 62 -16.08 -10.40 3.65
N GLN A 63 -16.62 -9.57 4.52
CA GLN A 63 -16.93 -8.17 4.23
C GLN A 63 -16.22 -7.33 5.28
N GLY A 64 -15.36 -6.42 4.82
CA GLY A 64 -14.62 -5.54 5.73
C GLY A 64 -15.34 -4.22 5.98
N VAL A 65 -15.01 -3.59 7.09
CA VAL A 65 -15.33 -2.19 7.40
C VAL A 65 -14.03 -1.51 7.76
N VAL A 66 -13.68 -0.45 7.03
CA VAL A 66 -12.54 0.39 7.41
C VAL A 66 -13.01 1.41 8.43
N GLU A 67 -12.43 1.34 9.62
CA GLU A 67 -12.59 2.33 10.68
C GLU A 67 -11.45 3.31 10.56
N TYR A 68 -11.72 4.61 10.43
CA TYR A 68 -10.68 5.61 10.20
C TYR A 68 -10.90 6.92 10.97
N GLY A 69 -9.83 7.70 11.12
CA GLY A 69 -9.85 8.96 11.86
C GLY A 69 -8.56 9.75 11.69
N THR A 70 -8.52 10.98 12.19
CA THR A 70 -7.33 11.85 12.16
C THR A 70 -6.42 11.66 13.37
N THR A 71 -6.80 10.78 14.30
CA THR A 71 -5.99 10.39 15.46
C THR A 71 -5.87 8.88 15.51
N PRO A 72 -4.74 8.33 15.96
CA PRO A 72 -4.54 6.87 16.01
C PRO A 72 -5.43 6.18 17.05
N THR A 73 -5.95 6.91 18.04
CA THR A 73 -6.78 6.35 19.12
C THR A 73 -8.27 6.54 18.93
N ALA A 74 -8.69 7.44 18.03
CA ALA A 74 -10.10 7.74 17.77
C ALA A 74 -10.42 7.61 16.28
N LEU A 75 -10.82 6.39 15.90
CA LEU A 75 -11.26 6.04 14.55
C LEU A 75 -12.79 6.11 14.48
N ASN A 76 -13.31 7.34 14.42
CA ASN A 76 -14.74 7.61 14.57
C ASN A 76 -15.54 7.51 13.27
N PHE A 77 -14.86 7.33 12.13
CA PHE A 77 -15.50 7.20 10.83
C PHE A 77 -15.47 5.76 10.36
N PHE A 78 -16.51 5.35 9.64
CA PHE A 78 -16.70 3.97 9.20
C PHE A 78 -17.01 3.96 7.70
N ALA A 79 -16.31 3.10 6.97
CA ALA A 79 -16.55 2.87 5.55
C ALA A 79 -16.72 1.35 5.32
N PRO A 80 -17.97 0.85 5.19
CA PRO A 80 -18.22 -0.55 4.90
C PRO A 80 -17.96 -0.86 3.43
N GLU A 81 -17.43 -2.04 3.17
CA GLU A 81 -17.31 -2.58 1.81
C GLU A 81 -18.69 -2.90 1.22
N ALA A 82 -18.88 -2.68 -0.08
CA ALA A 82 -20.17 -2.91 -0.73
C ALA A 82 -20.50 -4.40 -0.93
N THR A 83 -19.48 -5.24 -1.13
CA THR A 83 -19.63 -6.65 -1.48
C THR A 83 -18.68 -7.50 -0.65
N LYS A 84 -19.09 -8.73 -0.34
CA LYS A 84 -18.19 -9.70 0.28
C LYS A 84 -17.27 -10.36 -0.77
N GLY A 85 -16.05 -10.70 -0.36
CA GLY A 85 -15.08 -11.39 -1.21
C GLY A 85 -13.82 -11.78 -0.43
N LYS A 86 -12.82 -12.31 -1.14
CA LYS A 86 -11.46 -12.56 -0.63
C LYS A 86 -10.49 -11.43 -0.95
N THR A 87 -10.75 -10.73 -2.05
CA THR A 87 -9.99 -9.56 -2.48
C THR A 87 -10.87 -8.35 -2.25
N HIS A 88 -10.36 -7.41 -1.47
CA HIS A 88 -11.11 -6.26 -1.02
C HIS A 88 -10.54 -4.99 -1.62
N SER A 89 -11.44 -4.08 -1.99
CA SER A 89 -11.10 -2.75 -2.50
C SER A 89 -12.15 -1.77 -2.04
N LEU A 90 -11.73 -0.78 -1.26
CA LEU A 90 -12.60 0.24 -0.69
C LEU A 90 -12.08 1.64 -0.98
N ASP A 91 -12.95 2.47 -1.54
CA ASP A 91 -12.69 3.88 -1.75
C ASP A 91 -13.17 4.69 -0.54
N LEU A 92 -12.22 5.26 0.20
CA LEU A 92 -12.49 6.26 1.23
C LEU A 92 -12.64 7.61 0.53
N THR A 93 -13.75 8.29 0.75
CA THR A 93 -14.07 9.57 0.11
C THR A 93 -14.39 10.64 1.15
N LEU A 94 -14.62 11.88 0.71
CA LEU A 94 -14.93 13.03 1.59
C LEU A 94 -13.83 13.32 2.62
N LEU A 95 -12.59 13.01 2.29
CA LEU A 95 -11.44 13.28 3.14
C LEU A 95 -11.00 14.75 3.02
N SER A 96 -10.38 15.26 4.08
CA SER A 96 -9.77 16.60 4.05
C SER A 96 -8.41 16.55 3.35
N PRO A 97 -8.06 17.57 2.55
CA PRO A 97 -6.75 17.66 1.90
C PRO A 97 -5.63 17.88 2.91
N ASN A 98 -4.41 17.47 2.54
CA ASN A 98 -3.21 17.59 3.37
C ASN A 98 -3.41 17.10 4.81
N THR A 99 -4.14 15.99 4.98
CA THR A 99 -4.53 15.47 6.29
C THR A 99 -4.07 14.03 6.42
N THR A 100 -3.38 13.74 7.53
CA THR A 100 -3.01 12.37 7.88
C THR A 100 -4.18 11.66 8.55
N TYR A 101 -4.53 10.52 8.00
CA TYR A 101 -5.52 9.61 8.53
C TYR A 101 -4.86 8.34 9.04
N TYR A 102 -5.51 7.74 10.02
CA TYR A 102 -5.22 6.44 10.60
C TYR A 102 -6.42 5.55 10.34
N PHE A 103 -6.19 4.27 10.10
CA PHE A 103 -7.28 3.33 9.89
C PHE A 103 -6.93 1.93 10.35
N ASP A 104 -7.99 1.22 10.74
CA ASP A 104 -8.00 -0.20 11.07
C ASP A 104 -9.08 -0.88 10.24
N ILE A 105 -8.95 -2.20 10.06
CA ILE A 105 -9.88 -2.99 9.28
C ILE A 105 -10.64 -3.89 10.24
N ARG A 106 -11.96 -3.73 10.29
CA ARG A 106 -12.85 -4.62 11.03
C ARG A 106 -13.45 -5.65 10.09
N VAL A 107 -13.33 -6.92 10.46
CA VAL A 107 -13.94 -8.06 9.75
C VAL A 107 -14.81 -8.81 10.76
N GLY A 108 -16.13 -8.76 10.56
CA GLY A 108 -17.09 -9.24 11.57
C GLY A 108 -16.95 -8.47 12.89
N ASP A 109 -16.80 -9.20 14.00
CA ASP A 109 -16.64 -8.61 15.35
C ASP A 109 -15.18 -8.32 15.72
N LYS A 110 -14.22 -8.65 14.84
CA LYS A 110 -12.80 -8.51 15.14
C LYS A 110 -12.19 -7.34 14.37
N LYS A 111 -11.40 -6.56 15.11
CA LYS A 111 -10.59 -5.47 14.59
C LYS A 111 -9.17 -5.96 14.31
N TYR A 112 -8.59 -5.48 13.22
CA TYR A 112 -7.23 -5.75 12.77
C TYR A 112 -6.52 -4.43 12.53
N ASP A 113 -5.27 -4.38 12.96
CA ASP A 113 -4.35 -3.25 12.84
C ASP A 113 -3.01 -3.75 12.26
N ASN A 114 -2.03 -2.86 12.10
CA ASN A 114 -0.70 -3.18 11.59
C ASN A 114 0.27 -3.64 12.70
N GLY A 115 -0.16 -4.58 13.54
CA GLY A 115 0.68 -5.15 14.61
C GLY A 115 0.75 -4.28 15.87
N GLY A 116 -0.40 -3.76 16.29
CA GLY A 116 -0.56 -2.89 17.47
C GLY A 116 -0.54 -1.39 17.16
N VAL A 117 -0.41 -1.01 15.88
CA VAL A 117 -0.53 0.37 15.41
C VAL A 117 -1.47 0.43 14.20
N PRO A 118 -2.35 1.43 14.08
CA PRO A 118 -3.17 1.57 12.89
C PRO A 118 -2.35 1.84 11.63
N TRP A 119 -2.87 1.42 10.48
CA TRP A 119 -2.30 1.86 9.20
C TRP A 119 -2.51 3.36 9.03
N THR A 120 -1.69 3.99 8.21
CA THR A 120 -1.73 5.44 8.01
C THR A 120 -1.53 5.84 6.56
N PHE A 121 -2.13 6.96 6.19
CA PHE A 121 -1.92 7.62 4.90
C PHE A 121 -2.15 9.12 5.04
N THR A 122 -1.59 9.90 4.11
CA THR A 122 -1.75 11.36 4.07
C THR A 122 -2.33 11.76 2.71
N THR A 123 -3.46 12.46 2.72
CA THR A 123 -4.09 12.96 1.49
C THR A 123 -3.24 14.04 0.82
N LYS A 124 -3.39 14.19 -0.50
CA LYS A 124 -2.70 15.26 -1.24
C LYS A 124 -3.19 16.63 -0.79
N GLY A 125 -2.35 17.65 -0.99
CA GLY A 125 -2.75 19.04 -0.79
C GLY A 125 -3.88 19.46 -1.72
N ALA A 126 -4.66 20.45 -1.29
CA ALA A 126 -5.56 21.14 -2.21
C ALA A 126 -4.68 21.95 -3.17
N GLU A 127 -4.53 21.50 -4.41
CA GLU A 127 -4.03 22.39 -5.45
C GLU A 127 -5.00 23.56 -5.52
N SER A 128 -4.48 24.75 -5.19
CA SER A 128 -5.20 26.01 -5.36
C SER A 128 -5.35 26.23 -6.86
N SER A 129 -6.44 25.70 -7.42
CA SER A 129 -6.84 25.96 -8.80
C SER A 129 -7.15 27.44 -8.93
N VAL A 130 -6.15 28.24 -9.29
CA VAL A 130 -6.36 29.47 -10.01
C VAL A 130 -6.80 29.04 -11.41
N ALA A 131 -8.09 28.78 -11.56
CA ALA A 131 -8.74 28.83 -12.86
C ALA A 131 -8.62 30.28 -13.35
N ALA A 132 -7.55 30.59 -14.09
CA ALA A 132 -7.56 31.75 -14.96
C ALA A 132 -8.49 31.39 -16.14
N PRO A 133 -9.61 32.11 -16.35
CA PRO A 133 -10.39 31.96 -17.57
C PRO A 133 -9.58 32.59 -18.73
N THR A 134 -8.73 31.81 -19.38
CA THR A 134 -8.17 32.22 -20.67
C THR A 134 -9.12 31.76 -21.75
N SER A 135 -10.03 32.65 -22.13
CA SER A 135 -10.76 32.59 -23.39
C SER A 135 -9.75 32.60 -24.54
N ALA A 136 -9.58 31.48 -25.25
CA ALA A 136 -8.87 31.43 -26.53
C ALA A 136 -9.59 30.44 -27.46
N PRO A 137 -9.65 30.74 -28.78
CA PRO A 137 -10.68 30.22 -29.67
C PRO A 137 -10.40 28.79 -30.12
N THR A 138 -11.49 28.07 -30.39
CA THR A 138 -11.59 26.81 -31.11
C THR A 138 -10.68 26.79 -32.35
N GLN A 139 -9.65 25.95 -32.34
CA GLN A 139 -9.11 25.34 -33.55
C GLN A 139 -9.02 23.83 -33.34
N ALA A 140 -9.73 23.09 -34.18
CA ALA A 140 -9.63 21.65 -34.30
C ALA A 140 -8.45 21.32 -35.22
N VAL A 141 -7.45 20.58 -34.73
CA VAL A 141 -6.53 19.82 -35.58
C VAL A 141 -6.17 18.51 -34.89
N SER A 142 -6.53 17.41 -35.53
CA SER A 142 -6.10 16.04 -35.24
C SER A 142 -4.62 15.83 -35.60
N ALA A 143 -3.87 15.15 -34.73
CA ALA A 143 -2.91 14.06 -35.02
C ALA A 143 -1.65 14.11 -34.12
N SER A 144 -1.56 13.11 -33.23
CA SER A 144 -0.34 12.46 -32.70
C SER A 144 0.88 13.33 -32.36
N GLU A 145 1.03 13.70 -31.09
CA GLU A 145 2.26 14.28 -30.54
C GLU A 145 2.73 13.44 -29.31
N PRO A 146 4.00 13.02 -29.24
CA PRO A 146 4.52 12.30 -28.09
C PRO A 146 4.63 13.22 -26.87
N THR A 147 4.43 12.63 -25.69
CA THR A 147 4.38 13.25 -24.37
C THR A 147 5.43 14.36 -24.17
N PRO A 148 5.04 15.54 -23.65
CA PRO A 148 5.99 16.62 -23.37
C PRO A 148 6.95 16.17 -22.27
N PHE A 149 8.23 16.05 -22.60
CA PHE A 149 9.30 15.92 -21.62
C PHE A 149 9.53 17.29 -20.98
N GLN A 150 9.35 17.37 -19.67
CA GLN A 150 9.58 18.59 -18.94
C GLN A 150 11.08 18.78 -18.75
N ARG A 151 11.69 19.61 -19.61
CA ARG A 151 13.05 20.09 -19.42
C ARG A 151 13.02 21.07 -18.24
N LEU A 152 13.66 20.70 -17.13
CA LEU A 152 14.02 21.65 -16.08
C LEU A 152 14.82 22.80 -16.72
N GLN A 153 14.23 23.99 -16.80
CA GLN A 153 14.98 25.21 -17.11
C GLN A 153 15.71 25.64 -15.84
N ILE A 154 16.93 25.14 -15.65
CA ILE A 154 17.83 25.66 -14.64
C ILE A 154 18.35 27.00 -15.16
N SER A 155 18.19 28.05 -14.36
CA SER A 155 18.69 29.40 -14.67
C SER A 155 20.20 29.35 -14.91
N ASP A 156 20.64 29.81 -16.07
CA ASP A 156 22.06 29.98 -16.38
C ASP A 156 22.67 30.95 -15.36
N GLY A 157 23.49 30.41 -14.45
CA GLY A 157 24.21 31.20 -13.46
C GLY A 157 25.40 31.89 -14.12
N THR A 158 25.17 33.01 -14.80
CA THR A 158 26.19 33.67 -15.63
C THR A 158 27.29 34.41 -14.85
N ASN A 159 27.57 34.08 -13.58
CA ASN A 159 28.57 34.83 -12.82
C ASN A 159 29.39 34.02 -11.80
N CYS A 160 29.67 32.75 -12.09
CA CYS A 160 30.65 31.99 -11.32
C CYS A 160 32.06 32.26 -11.87
N THR A 161 32.89 33.02 -11.15
CA THR A 161 34.30 33.29 -11.51
C THR A 161 35.27 32.24 -10.96
N GLU A 162 34.77 31.21 -10.25
CA GLU A 162 35.58 30.19 -9.62
C GLU A 162 35.89 29.05 -10.60
N THR A 163 37.13 28.56 -10.59
CA THR A 163 37.64 27.54 -11.54
C THR A 163 37.84 26.17 -10.90
N ASP A 164 37.77 26.08 -9.58
CA ASP A 164 37.95 24.84 -8.81
C ASP A 164 36.59 24.18 -8.53
N CYS A 165 36.41 22.95 -9.00
CA CYS A 165 35.12 22.25 -8.92
C CYS A 165 34.65 22.04 -7.48
N GLU A 166 35.55 21.81 -6.51
CA GLU A 166 35.15 21.63 -5.11
C GLU A 166 34.61 22.92 -4.51
N LYS A 167 35.17 24.06 -4.90
CA LYS A 167 34.71 25.37 -4.47
C LYS A 167 33.40 25.77 -5.15
N ILE A 168 33.23 25.44 -6.44
CA ILE A 168 31.96 25.65 -7.15
C ILE A 168 30.83 24.87 -6.45
N LYS A 169 31.09 23.64 -5.98
CA LYS A 169 30.11 22.82 -5.24
C LYS A 169 29.61 23.52 -3.96
N LEU A 170 30.49 24.22 -3.26
CA LEU A 170 30.15 24.95 -2.03
C LEU A 170 29.39 26.25 -2.30
N LEU A 171 29.45 26.76 -3.54
CA LEU A 171 28.83 28.01 -3.97
C LEU A 171 27.56 27.82 -4.82
N LEU A 172 27.04 26.59 -4.90
CA LEU A 172 25.79 26.29 -5.60
C LEU A 172 24.62 27.10 -5.00
N GLY A 173 23.97 27.91 -5.83
CA GLY A 173 22.89 28.81 -5.42
C GLY A 173 23.35 30.13 -4.77
N LYS A 174 24.67 30.34 -4.62
CA LYS A 174 25.30 31.61 -4.19
C LYS A 174 26.13 32.23 -5.32
N GLY A 175 25.55 32.28 -6.52
CA GLY A 175 26.19 32.83 -7.73
C GLY A 175 26.73 31.78 -8.71
N CYS A 176 26.95 30.54 -8.27
CA CYS A 176 27.32 29.43 -9.14
C CYS A 176 26.15 28.48 -9.37
N SER A 177 26.02 27.97 -10.60
CA SER A 177 24.96 27.03 -10.99
C SER A 177 25.46 25.59 -10.97
N THR A 178 24.52 24.65 -10.94
CA THR A 178 24.84 23.22 -11.10
C THR A 178 25.48 22.92 -12.45
N GLN A 179 25.19 23.72 -13.48
CA GLN A 179 25.77 23.60 -14.82
C GLN A 179 27.28 23.88 -14.82
N ASP A 180 27.74 24.88 -14.06
CA ASP A 180 29.17 25.21 -13.93
C ASP A 180 29.94 24.08 -13.25
N TYR A 181 29.35 23.47 -12.22
CA TYR A 181 29.94 22.33 -11.53
C TYR A 181 30.09 21.12 -12.45
N PHE A 182 29.04 20.79 -13.23
CA PHE A 182 29.09 19.67 -14.18
C PHE A 182 30.09 19.91 -15.32
N LEU A 183 30.21 21.13 -15.83
CA LEU A 183 31.21 21.49 -16.83
C LEU A 183 32.64 21.41 -16.28
N CYS A 184 32.85 21.83 -15.03
CA CYS A 184 34.13 21.71 -14.36
C CYS A 184 34.54 20.24 -14.19
N LEU A 185 33.63 19.39 -13.70
CA LEU A 185 33.88 17.95 -13.57
C LEU A 185 34.23 17.30 -14.92
N LYS A 186 33.53 17.66 -16.00
CA LYS A 186 33.83 17.14 -17.35
C LYS A 186 35.21 17.52 -17.86
N LYS A 187 35.78 18.65 -17.44
CA LYS A 187 37.17 19.03 -17.77
C LYS A 187 38.21 18.26 -16.96
N LEU A 188 37.85 17.78 -15.76
CA LEU A 188 38.72 16.97 -14.92
C LEU A 188 38.73 15.49 -15.31
N THR A 189 37.75 15.04 -16.11
CA THR A 189 37.78 13.70 -16.67
C THR A 189 38.83 13.66 -17.78
N PRO A 190 40.00 13.00 -17.62
CA PRO A 190 40.88 12.77 -18.75
C PRO A 190 40.12 11.92 -19.76
N THR A 191 39.92 12.46 -20.97
CA THR A 191 39.37 11.72 -22.09
C THR A 191 40.24 10.47 -22.32
N PRO A 192 39.67 9.26 -22.39
CA PRO A 192 40.42 8.05 -22.73
C PRO A 192 40.91 8.07 -24.19
#